data_AF-A0A917KUG1-F1
#
_entry.id   AF-A0A917KUG1-F1
#
_cell.length_a   1.000
_cell.length_b   1.000
_cell.length_c   1.000
_cell.angle_alpha   90.00
_cell.angle_beta   90.00
_cell.angle_gamma   90.00
#
_symmetry.space_group_name_H-M   'P 1'
#
loop_
_entity.id
_entity.type
_entity.pdbx_description
1 polymer ?
#
loop_
_entity_poly.entity_id
_entity_poly.type
_entity_poly.pdbx_seq_one_letter_code
_entity_poly.pdbx_strand_id
1 'polypeptide(L)'
;MDATTPGPLAPDVLDRDDLRRALAEHDFAAAFALIKKWGGLSQNRIASACQLTPGKVSTIIRGRHQVTSFDVICRISDGLRIPGRMLGLADRSWEGQPPPIRIRPSLWLHGHPRTHPGSPMRP
;
A
#
# COMPACT_ATOMS: atom_id res chain seq x y z
N MET A 1 -17.35 0.59 7.62
CA MET A 1 -16.36 1.39 6.88
C MET A 1 -15.06 0.59 6.86
N ASP A 2 -14.91 -0.27 5.85
CA ASP A 2 -13.77 -1.19 5.71
C ASP A 2 -12.64 -0.44 4.99
N ALA A 3 -11.71 0.12 5.75
CA ALA A 3 -10.47 0.64 5.22
C ALA A 3 -9.63 -0.55 4.74
N THR A 4 -9.79 -0.91 3.46
CA THR A 4 -8.66 -1.44 2.66
C THR A 4 -7.52 -0.51 2.99
N THR A 5 -6.56 -0.90 3.83
CA THR A 5 -5.53 0.03 4.29
C THR A 5 -4.70 0.37 3.06
N PRO A 6 -4.93 1.52 2.40
CA PRO A 6 -4.13 1.88 1.26
C PRO A 6 -2.74 2.14 1.83
N GLY A 7 -1.70 2.01 1.02
CA GLY A 7 -0.43 2.62 1.40
C GLY A 7 -0.65 4.08 1.83
N PRO A 8 0.30 4.71 2.53
CA PRO A 8 0.17 6.11 2.91
C PRO A 8 -0.03 7.03 1.68
N LEU A 9 0.25 6.54 0.48
CA LEU A 9 -0.01 7.20 -0.79
C LEU A 9 -1.26 6.64 -1.47
N ALA A 10 -2.14 7.55 -1.90
CA ALA A 10 -3.24 7.22 -2.80
C ALA A 10 -2.69 6.80 -4.19
N PRO A 11 -3.35 5.86 -4.88
CA PRO A 11 -2.92 5.39 -6.20
C PRO A 11 -2.83 6.52 -7.23
N ASP A 12 -3.72 7.51 -7.18
CA ASP A 12 -3.70 8.68 -8.06
C ASP A 12 -2.42 9.51 -7.93
N VAL A 13 -1.82 9.55 -6.74
CA VAL A 13 -0.55 10.26 -6.50
C VAL A 13 0.61 9.49 -7.14
N LEU A 14 0.61 8.15 -7.00
CA LEU A 14 1.59 7.26 -7.62
C LEU A 14 1.50 7.23 -9.15
N ASP A 15 0.32 7.49 -9.72
CA ASP A 15 0.13 7.48 -11.17
C ASP A 15 0.70 8.71 -11.88
N ARG A 16 0.97 9.79 -11.15
CA ARG A 16 1.45 11.04 -11.75
C ARG A 16 2.80 10.88 -12.43
N ASP A 17 2.91 11.41 -13.64
CA ASP A 17 4.16 11.40 -14.42
C ASP A 17 5.32 12.09 -13.71
N ASP A 18 5.06 13.21 -13.03
CA ASP A 18 6.08 13.96 -12.28
C ASP A 18 6.69 13.11 -11.15
N LEU A 19 5.86 12.39 -10.41
CA LEU A 19 6.33 11.48 -9.36
C LEU A 19 7.02 10.24 -9.94
N ARG A 20 6.47 9.64 -10.99
CA ARG A 20 7.07 8.48 -11.67
C ARG A 20 8.47 8.77 -12.18
N ARG A 21 8.67 9.94 -12.80
CA ARG A 21 9.98 10.37 -13.28
C ARG A 21 10.96 10.58 -12.14
N ALA A 22 10.55 11.28 -11.09
CA ALA A 22 11.40 11.48 -9.90
C ALA A 22 11.82 10.14 -9.25
N LEU A 23 10.91 9.16 -9.17
CA LEU A 23 11.22 7.83 -8.64
C LEU A 23 12.16 7.05 -9.57
N ALA A 24 11.95 7.10 -10.89
CA ALA A 24 12.81 6.44 -11.87
C ALA A 24 14.23 7.01 -11.90
N GLU A 25 14.37 8.33 -11.69
CA GLU A 25 15.66 9.03 -11.63
C GLU A 25 16.29 8.98 -10.22
N HIS A 26 15.65 8.32 -9.24
CA HIS A 26 16.03 8.31 -7.83
C HIS A 26 16.16 9.73 -7.21
N ASP A 27 15.44 10.71 -7.74
CA ASP A 27 15.32 12.04 -7.15
C ASP A 27 14.32 12.02 -5.99
N PHE A 28 14.80 11.55 -4.83
CA PHE A 28 14.01 11.51 -3.61
C PHE A 28 13.70 12.90 -3.04
N ALA A 29 14.42 13.95 -3.45
CA ALA A 29 14.09 15.31 -3.05
C ALA A 29 12.80 15.76 -3.74
N ALA A 30 12.72 15.59 -5.06
CA ALA A 30 11.52 15.85 -5.84
C ALA A 30 10.37 14.92 -5.44
N ALA A 31 10.64 13.62 -5.28
CA ALA A 31 9.62 12.66 -4.90
C ALA A 31 8.99 13.01 -3.53
N PHE A 32 9.79 13.31 -2.50
CA PHE A 32 9.25 13.70 -1.20
C PHE A 32 8.50 15.04 -1.26
N ALA A 33 8.94 16.00 -2.07
CA ALA A 33 8.21 17.25 -2.26
C ALA A 33 6.82 17.02 -2.89
N LEU A 34 6.75 16.18 -3.93
CA LEU A 34 5.50 15.81 -4.61
C LEU A 34 4.57 15.02 -3.69
N ILE A 35 5.11 14.05 -2.94
CA ILE A 35 4.38 13.26 -1.95
C ILE A 35 3.79 14.16 -0.85
N LYS A 36 4.53 15.15 -0.36
CA LYS A 36 3.99 16.13 0.59
C LYS A 36 2.84 16.95 -0.03
N LYS A 37 3.05 17.42 -1.26
CA LYS A 37 2.11 18.31 -1.96
C LYS A 37 0.79 17.60 -2.30
N TRP A 38 0.88 16.37 -2.81
CA TRP A 38 -0.26 15.65 -3.36
C TRP A 38 -0.76 14.52 -2.46
N GLY A 39 0.12 13.88 -1.70
CA GLY A 39 -0.24 12.81 -0.76
C GLY A 39 -0.64 13.30 0.63
N GLY A 40 -0.54 14.61 0.91
CA GLY A 40 -0.92 15.19 2.20
C GLY A 40 -0.06 14.72 3.40
N LEU A 41 1.07 14.06 3.13
CA LEU A 41 1.95 13.51 4.16
C LEU A 41 2.87 14.60 4.71
N SER A 42 2.96 14.72 6.03
CA SER A 42 3.95 15.60 6.66
C SER A 42 5.35 14.99 6.61
N GLN A 43 6.41 15.81 6.75
CA GLN A 43 7.79 15.30 6.80
C GLN A 43 8.00 14.26 7.91
N ASN A 44 7.36 14.46 9.06
CA ASN A 44 7.45 13.52 10.17
C ASN A 44 6.79 12.19 9.82
N ARG A 45 5.63 12.21 9.15
CA ARG A 45 4.96 10.99 8.69
C ARG A 45 5.77 10.26 7.62
N ILE A 46 6.39 10.98 6.68
CA ILE A 46 7.31 10.40 5.70
C ILE A 46 8.52 9.76 6.41
N ALA A 47 9.10 10.47 7.38
CA ALA A 47 10.24 9.98 8.16
C ALA A 47 9.90 8.68 8.89
N SER A 48 8.79 8.68 9.65
CA SER A 48 8.32 7.48 10.35
C SER A 48 8.03 6.32 9.40
N ALA A 49 7.37 6.58 8.26
CA ALA A 49 7.06 5.54 7.28
C ALA A 49 8.33 4.93 6.67
N CYS A 50 9.31 5.76 6.32
CA CYS A 50 10.56 5.32 5.67
C CYS A 50 11.64 4.87 6.67
N GLN A 51 11.35 4.83 7.99
CA GLN A 51 12.33 4.57 9.05
C GLN A 51 13.55 5.53 8.97
N LEU A 52 13.28 6.80 8.65
CA LEU A 52 14.26 7.88 8.60
C LEU A 52 14.03 8.84 9.77
N THR A 53 15.05 9.64 10.09
CA THR A 53 14.86 10.77 11.00
C THR A 53 14.21 11.95 10.25
N PRO A 54 13.37 12.77 10.92
CA PRO A 54 12.79 13.97 10.30
C PRO A 54 13.86 14.95 9.76
N GLY A 55 15.01 15.04 10.43
CA GLY A 55 16.16 15.82 9.97
C GLY A 55 16.76 15.31 8.66
N LYS A 56 16.83 13.98 8.48
CA LYS A 56 17.28 13.36 7.23
C LYS A 56 16.31 13.63 6.08
N VAL A 57 15.00 13.50 6.33
CA VAL A 57 13.98 13.85 5.32
C VAL A 57 14.07 15.33 4.93
N SER A 58 14.29 16.22 5.90
CA SER A 58 14.45 17.66 5.66
C SER A 58 15.68 17.98 4.81
N THR A 59 16.83 17.35 5.09
CA THR A 59 18.07 17.55 4.31
C THR A 59 17.95 17.00 2.89
N ILE A 60 17.26 15.88 2.70
CA ILE A 60 16.96 15.32 1.37
C ILE A 60 16.09 16.29 0.56
N ILE A 61 14.96 16.75 1.11
CA ILE A 61 14.06 17.70 0.43
C ILE A 61 14.78 19.00 0.06
N ARG A 62 15.75 19.44 0.87
CA ARG A 62 16.56 20.63 0.62
C ARG A 62 17.71 20.39 -0.37
N GLY A 63 17.84 19.19 -0.94
CA GLY A 63 18.91 18.82 -1.85
C GLY A 63 20.30 18.72 -1.20
N ARG A 64 20.38 18.73 0.13
CA ARG A 64 21.66 18.66 0.87
C ARG A 64 22.17 17.24 1.07
N HIS A 65 21.32 16.24 0.88
CA HIS A 65 21.67 14.83 1.04
C HIS A 65 20.95 14.01 -0.03
N GLN A 66 21.70 13.25 -0.83
CA GLN A 66 21.13 12.32 -1.80
C GLN A 66 21.01 10.92 -1.20
N VAL A 67 19.95 10.20 -1.56
CA VAL A 67 19.76 8.81 -1.12
C VAL A 67 20.36 7.89 -2.18
N THR A 68 21.54 7.35 -1.88
CA THR A 68 22.27 6.43 -2.77
C THR A 68 22.33 5.01 -2.23
N SER A 69 22.04 4.81 -0.94
CA SER A 69 22.10 3.50 -0.30
C SER A 69 20.88 2.66 -0.66
N PHE A 70 21.11 1.50 -1.27
CA PHE A 70 20.07 0.53 -1.61
C PHE A 70 19.15 0.20 -0.43
N ASP A 71 19.70 -0.03 0.76
CA ASP A 71 18.93 -0.32 1.97
C ASP A 71 17.93 0.80 2.31
N VAL A 72 18.34 2.05 2.13
CA VAL A 72 17.46 3.21 2.36
C VAL A 72 16.37 3.28 1.29
N ILE A 73 16.70 2.98 0.03
CA ILE A 73 15.73 2.95 -1.06
C ILE A 73 14.67 1.87 -0.81
N CYS A 74 15.07 0.67 -0.34
CA CYS A 74 14.13 -0.39 0.05
C CYS A 74 13.19 0.07 1.17
N ARG A 75 13.71 0.73 2.21
CA ARG A 75 12.86 1.26 3.30
C ARG A 75 11.88 2.33 2.83
N ILE A 76 12.28 3.19 1.89
CA ILE A 76 11.38 4.19 1.30
C ILE A 76 10.29 3.49 0.49
N SER A 77 10.65 2.52 -0.34
CA SER A 77 9.71 1.71 -1.13
C SER A 77 8.68 1.01 -0.24
N ASP A 78 9.14 0.32 0.81
CA ASP A 78 8.27 -0.40 1.73
C ASP A 78 7.41 0.54 2.59
N GLY A 79 8.02 1.61 3.08
CA GLY A 79 7.38 2.60 3.94
C GLY A 79 6.26 3.37 3.25
N LEU A 80 6.51 3.77 1.99
CA LEU A 80 5.54 4.53 1.21
C LEU A 80 4.65 3.66 0.32
N ARG A 81 4.87 2.34 0.31
CA ARG A 81 4.21 1.39 -0.60
C ARG A 81 4.39 1.81 -2.07
N ILE A 82 5.62 2.14 -2.44
CA ILE A 82 6.01 2.44 -3.82
C ILE A 82 6.50 1.15 -4.49
N PRO A 83 5.87 0.68 -5.57
CA PRO A 83 6.30 -0.51 -6.31
C PRO A 83 7.79 -0.46 -6.68
N GLY A 84 8.51 -1.56 -6.46
CA GLY A 84 9.94 -1.68 -6.72
C GLY A 84 10.28 -1.34 -8.17
N ARG A 85 9.46 -1.80 -9.12
CA ARG A 85 9.60 -1.50 -10.55
C ARG A 85 9.64 0.00 -10.88
N MET A 86 9.01 0.86 -10.07
CA MET A 86 9.03 2.32 -10.28
C MET A 86 10.34 2.97 -9.83
N LEU A 87 11.11 2.26 -9.00
CA LEU A 87 12.42 2.65 -8.48
C LEU A 87 13.54 1.84 -9.14
N GLY A 88 13.28 1.10 -10.22
CA GLY A 88 14.27 0.19 -10.82
C GLY A 88 14.70 -0.97 -9.92
N LEU A 89 13.91 -1.28 -8.88
CA LEU A 89 14.10 -2.43 -8.01
C LEU A 89 13.30 -3.64 -8.52
N ALA A 90 13.67 -4.84 -8.04
CA ALA A 90 12.79 -6.01 -8.15
C ALA A 90 11.48 -5.78 -7.38
N ASP A 91 10.43 -6.49 -7.80
CA ASP A 91 9.11 -6.46 -7.16
C ASP A 91 9.25 -6.73 -5.66
N ARG A 92 8.63 -5.86 -4.85
CA ARG A 92 8.64 -6.00 -3.40
C ARG A 92 7.70 -7.14 -2.99
N SER A 93 7.99 -7.78 -1.86
CA SER A 93 7.21 -8.90 -1.33
C SER A 93 5.72 -8.59 -1.12
N TRP A 94 5.38 -7.31 -0.91
CA TRP A 94 4.00 -6.86 -0.74
C TRP A 94 3.25 -6.63 -2.06
N GLU A 95 3.93 -6.56 -3.20
CA GLU A 95 3.30 -6.35 -4.53
C GLU A 95 2.63 -7.64 -5.05
N GLY A 96 3.20 -8.80 -4.70
CA GLY A 96 2.69 -10.11 -5.10
C GLY A 96 1.63 -10.69 -4.15
N GLN A 97 1.25 -9.99 -3.09
CA GLN A 97 0.18 -10.45 -2.20
C GLN A 97 -1.18 -10.05 -2.83
N PRO A 98 -1.96 -10.99 -3.40
CA PRO A 98 -3.33 -10.69 -3.76
C PRO A 98 -4.06 -10.19 -2.51
N PRO A 99 -4.98 -9.21 -2.64
CA PRO A 99 -5.72 -8.71 -1.48
C PRO A 99 -6.33 -9.91 -0.74
N PRO A 100 -6.28 -9.96 0.61
CA PRO A 100 -6.75 -11.11 1.35
C PRO A 100 -8.18 -11.40 0.92
N ILE A 101 -8.39 -12.58 0.35
CA ILE A 101 -9.70 -13.02 -0.14
C ILE A 101 -10.60 -13.02 1.07
N ARG A 102 -11.49 -12.03 1.16
CA ARG A 102 -12.42 -11.93 2.28
C ARG A 102 -13.52 -12.93 2.04
N ILE A 103 -13.29 -14.18 2.45
CA ILE A 103 -14.30 -15.22 2.45
C ILE A 103 -15.41 -14.72 3.39
N ARG A 104 -16.49 -14.19 2.82
CA ARG A 104 -17.68 -13.89 3.62
C ARG A 104 -18.18 -15.25 4.11
N PRO A 105 -18.32 -15.47 5.43
CA PRO A 105 -18.96 -16.69 5.89
C PRO A 105 -20.36 -16.70 5.28
N SER A 106 -20.59 -17.67 4.41
CA SER A 106 -21.88 -17.94 3.81
C SER A 106 -22.88 -18.05 4.95
N LEU A 107 -23.85 -17.13 4.95
CA LEU A 107 -25.02 -17.16 5.79
C LEU A 107 -25.63 -18.56 5.62
N TRP A 108 -25.48 -19.41 6.63
CA TRP A 108 -26.08 -20.72 6.66
C TRP A 108 -27.57 -20.52 6.45
N LEU A 109 -28.09 -20.91 5.28
CA LEU A 109 -29.53 -21.01 5.05
C LEU A 109 -30.05 -21.92 6.16
N HIS A 110 -30.81 -21.35 7.09
CA HIS A 110 -31.66 -22.10 7.99
C HIS A 110 -32.67 -22.87 7.13
N GLY A 111 -32.31 -24.09 6.77
CA GLY A 111 -33.20 -25.08 6.18
C GLY A 111 -34.23 -25.48 7.24
N HIS A 112 -35.44 -24.95 7.11
CA HIS A 112 -36.60 -25.43 7.86
C HIS A 112 -36.84 -26.92 7.52
N PRO A 113 -36.95 -27.83 8.50
CA PRO A 113 -37.35 -29.20 8.22
C PRO A 113 -38.84 -29.23 7.86
N ARG A 114 -39.14 -29.54 6.59
CA ARG A 114 -40.48 -29.94 6.17
C ARG A 114 -40.77 -31.32 6.75
N THR A 115 -41.70 -31.39 7.70
CA THR A 115 -42.31 -32.63 8.16
C THR A 115 -43.16 -33.21 7.03
N HIS A 116 -42.78 -34.39 6.52
CA HIS A 116 -43.64 -35.20 5.66
C HIS A 116 -44.55 -36.08 6.55
N PRO A 117 -45.88 -36.07 6.38
CA PRO A 117 -46.75 -37.01 7.07
C PRO A 117 -46.66 -38.39 6.42
N GLY A 118 -46.33 -39.40 7.23
CA GLY A 118 -46.29 -40.79 6.84
C GLY A 118 -47.67 -41.37 6.54
N SER A 119 -47.77 -42.04 5.40
CA SER A 119 -48.69 -43.14 5.11
C SER A 119 -48.10 -43.91 3.93
N PRO A 120 -48.06 -45.26 3.98
CA PRO A 120 -49.23 -46.01 3.52
C PRO A 120 -49.54 -47.29 4.33
N MET A 121 -50.83 -47.43 4.65
CA MET A 121 -51.75 -48.51 4.23
C MET A 121 -51.27 -49.98 4.15
N ARG A 122 -51.78 -50.78 5.10
CA ARG A 122 -52.47 -52.10 4.97
C ARG A 122 -51.69 -53.36 4.55
N PRO A 123 -52.13 -54.54 5.05
CA PRO A 123 -53.21 -55.32 4.40
C PRO A 123 -54.57 -55.24 5.13
#